data_AF-A0AB37Z2E3-F1
#
_entry.id   AF-A0AB37Z2E3-F1
#
_cell.length_a   1.000
_cell.length_b   1.000
_cell.length_c   1.000
_cell.angle_alpha   90.00
_cell.angle_beta   90.00
_cell.angle_gamma   90.00
#
_symmetry.space_group_name_H-M   'P 1'
#
loop_
_entity.id
_entity.type
_entity.pdbx_description
1 polymer ?
#
loop_
_entity_poly.entity_id
_entity_poly.type
_entity_poly.pdbx_seq_one_letter_code
_entity_poly.pdbx_strand_id
1 'polypeptide(L)'
;MAKHFIRPLALCIFHHQGKILVNQFHDADENRTLFRPIGGGIEFGERSHDAIVREVQEELGRSISDIRLIGTLESIFTYAGKPGHEIVQVYDARFDDAEVYEQPWLDGHESDGAPFRAAWHSSASFTPASPLVPEGLYDLLKRAMLL
;
A
#
# COMPACT_ATOMS: atom_id res chain seq x y z
N MET A 1 21.33 22.86 4.91
CA MET A 1 21.19 21.76 3.93
C MET A 1 19.85 21.11 4.18
N ALA A 2 19.03 20.90 3.15
CA ALA A 2 17.82 20.09 3.30
C ALA A 2 18.25 18.67 3.69
N LYS A 3 17.72 18.15 4.80
CA LYS A 3 18.11 16.84 5.32
C LYS A 3 17.24 15.80 4.62
N HIS A 4 17.84 14.94 3.81
CA HIS A 4 17.18 13.76 3.29
C HIS A 4 17.07 12.72 4.41
N PHE A 5 15.89 12.15 4.61
CA PHE A 5 15.64 11.12 5.60
C PHE A 5 15.13 9.86 4.90
N ILE A 6 15.58 8.71 5.39
CA ILE A 6 15.00 7.43 5.01
C ILE A 6 13.81 7.19 5.93
N ARG A 7 12.61 6.98 5.37
CA ARG A 7 11.38 6.79 6.14
C ARG A 7 11.05 5.29 6.28
N PRO A 8 10.83 4.79 7.51
CA PRO A 8 10.25 3.46 7.68
C PRO A 8 8.76 3.50 7.35
N LEU A 9 8.28 2.53 6.58
CA LEU A 9 6.91 2.45 6.09
C LEU A 9 6.39 1.01 6.24
N ALA A 10 5.08 0.85 6.42
CA ALA A 10 4.43 -0.44 6.38
C ALA A 10 3.28 -0.42 5.35
N LEU A 11 3.21 -1.45 4.49
CA LEU A 11 2.10 -1.64 3.54
C LEU A 11 1.37 -2.95 3.82
N CYS A 12 0.05 -2.93 3.68
CA CYS A 12 -0.82 -4.10 3.87
C CYS A 12 -1.42 -4.55 2.55
N ILE A 13 -1.28 -5.83 2.26
CA ILE A 13 -1.88 -6.50 1.11
C ILE A 13 -3.15 -7.18 1.59
N PHE A 14 -4.26 -6.80 0.96
CA PHE A 14 -5.50 -7.56 1.01
C PHE A 14 -5.70 -8.17 -0.35
N HIS A 15 -5.86 -9.49 -0.40
CA HIS A 15 -6.04 -10.22 -1.64
C HIS A 15 -7.35 -11.02 -1.63
N HIS A 16 -8.02 -11.07 -2.77
CA HIS A 16 -9.27 -11.78 -2.94
C HIS A 16 -9.48 -12.14 -4.41
N GLN A 17 -9.78 -13.42 -4.69
CA GLN A 17 -10.07 -13.91 -6.06
C GLN A 17 -9.06 -13.46 -7.14
N GLY A 18 -7.76 -13.53 -6.84
CA GLY A 18 -6.69 -13.15 -7.77
C GLY A 18 -6.56 -11.63 -8.00
N LYS A 19 -7.17 -10.82 -7.12
CA LYS A 19 -7.05 -9.37 -7.09
C LYS A 19 -6.47 -8.91 -5.76
N ILE A 20 -5.90 -7.71 -5.74
CA ILE A 20 -5.48 -7.03 -4.53
C ILE A 20 -6.17 -5.68 -4.40
N LEU A 21 -6.41 -5.25 -3.15
CA LEU A 21 -6.94 -3.92 -2.86
C LEU A 21 -5.81 -2.88 -2.93
N VAL A 22 -5.98 -1.87 -3.79
CA VAL A 22 -4.99 -0.81 -3.97
C VAL A 22 -5.68 0.54 -4.13
N ASN A 23 -5.05 1.59 -3.59
CA ASN A 23 -5.35 2.97 -3.95
C ASN A 23 -4.75 3.26 -5.34
N GLN A 24 -5.54 3.94 -6.18
CA GLN A 24 -5.11 4.40 -7.50
C GLN A 24 -4.98 5.93 -7.50
N PHE A 25 -3.79 6.44 -7.78
CA PHE A 25 -3.53 7.87 -7.85
C PHE A 25 -2.72 8.25 -9.10
N HIS A 26 -2.76 9.54 -9.46
CA HIS A 26 -2.08 10.05 -10.63
C HIS A 26 -0.81 10.80 -10.23
N ASP A 27 0.32 10.37 -10.78
CA ASP A 27 1.56 11.12 -10.73
C ASP A 27 1.57 12.12 -11.89
N ALA A 28 1.37 13.39 -11.56
CA ALA A 28 1.27 14.47 -12.54
C ALA A 28 2.61 14.79 -13.23
N ASP A 29 3.75 14.54 -12.57
CA ASP A 29 5.07 14.84 -13.12
C ASP A 29 5.44 13.82 -14.20
N GLU A 30 5.18 12.55 -13.93
CA GLU A 30 5.43 11.45 -14.87
C GLU A 30 4.22 11.14 -15.77
N ASN A 31 3.11 11.86 -15.60
CA ASN A 31 1.84 11.68 -16.30
C ASN A 31 1.41 10.20 -16.37
N ARG A 32 1.44 9.51 -15.23
CA ARG A 32 1.13 8.07 -15.14
C ARG A 32 0.22 7.77 -13.96
N THR A 33 -0.46 6.64 -14.03
CA THR A 33 -1.25 6.12 -12.91
C THR A 33 -0.38 5.22 -12.05
N LEU A 34 -0.45 5.37 -10.74
CA LEU A 34 0.23 4.52 -9.78
C LEU A 34 -0.78 3.75 -8.95
N PHE A 35 -0.44 2.51 -8.61
CA PHE A 35 -1.19 1.69 -7.66
C PHE A 35 -0.35 1.45 -6.42
N ARG A 36 -0.90 1.70 -5.24
CA ARG A 36 -0.24 1.43 -3.96
C ARG A 36 -1.20 0.72 -3.02
N PRO A 37 -0.75 -0.31 -2.29
CA PRO A 37 -1.51 -0.89 -1.20
C PRO A 37 -1.75 0.12 -0.07
N ILE A 38 -2.69 -0.23 0.80
CA ILE A 38 -3.04 0.52 2.02
C ILE A 38 -1.87 0.52 2.99
N GLY A 39 -1.68 1.60 3.73
CA GLY A 39 -0.67 1.70 4.77
C GLY A 39 0.15 2.98 4.68
N GLY A 40 0.98 3.20 5.69
CA GLY A 40 1.67 4.47 5.87
C GLY A 40 2.94 4.38 6.70
N GLY A 41 3.29 5.51 7.30
CA GLY A 41 4.56 5.65 8.00
C GLY A 41 4.56 4.89 9.31
N ILE A 42 5.69 4.26 9.63
CA ILE A 42 5.92 3.72 10.97
C ILE A 42 6.38 4.87 11.86
N GLU A 43 5.63 5.14 12.94
CA GLU A 43 5.96 6.21 13.87
C GLU A 43 7.14 5.89 14.79
N PHE A 44 7.73 6.92 15.39
CA PHE A 44 8.85 6.72 16.32
C PHE A 44 8.37 5.97 17.57
N GLY A 45 8.96 4.80 17.83
CA GLY A 45 8.56 3.91 18.93
C GLY A 45 7.44 2.93 18.56
N GLU A 46 6.92 2.99 17.34
CA GLU A 46 5.90 2.08 16.82
C GLU A 46 6.53 0.87 16.13
N ARG A 47 5.92 -0.31 16.26
CA ARG A 47 6.29 -1.49 15.48
C ARG A 47 5.55 -1.46 14.14
N SER A 48 6.19 -1.94 13.09
CA SER A 48 5.58 -2.00 11.75
C SER A 48 4.25 -2.77 11.71
N HIS A 49 4.11 -3.81 12.53
CA HIS A 49 2.84 -4.53 12.70
C HIS A 49 1.72 -3.62 13.24
N ASP A 50 2.03 -2.83 14.27
CA ASP A 50 1.07 -1.95 14.93
C ASP A 50 0.71 -0.78 14.00
N ALA A 51 1.67 -0.30 13.22
CA ALA A 51 1.46 0.68 12.16
C ALA A 51 0.41 0.19 11.14
N ILE A 52 0.49 -1.07 10.68
CA ILE A 52 -0.52 -1.60 9.75
C ILE A 52 -1.92 -1.61 10.35
N VAL A 53 -2.06 -2.00 11.62
CA VAL A 53 -3.36 -2.00 12.30
C VAL A 53 -3.91 -0.57 12.41
N ARG A 54 -3.07 0.40 12.79
CA ARG A 54 -3.44 1.81 12.88
C ARG A 54 -3.83 2.37 11.53
N GLU A 55 -2.98 2.23 10.51
CA GLU A 55 -3.20 2.82 9.18
C GLU A 55 -4.45 2.26 8.51
N VAL A 56 -4.73 0.95 8.61
CA VAL A 56 -5.96 0.38 8.04
C VAL A 56 -7.21 0.89 8.77
N GLN A 57 -7.12 1.09 10.09
CA GLN A 57 -8.20 1.66 10.87
C GLN A 57 -8.41 3.16 10.56
N GLU A 58 -7.34 3.93 10.36
CA GLU A 58 -7.38 5.36 10.04
C GLU A 58 -7.89 5.59 8.61
N GLU A 59 -7.31 4.89 7.63
CA GLU A 59 -7.62 5.08 6.21
C GLU A 59 -8.97 4.49 5.83
N LEU A 60 -9.30 3.28 6.31
CA LEU A 60 -10.49 2.53 5.84
C LEU A 60 -11.55 2.30 6.91
N GLY A 61 -11.26 2.57 8.19
CA GLY A 61 -12.20 2.31 9.28
C GLY A 61 -12.46 0.82 9.51
N ARG A 62 -11.54 -0.07 9.13
CA ARG A 62 -11.72 -1.53 9.19
C ARG A 62 -10.76 -2.19 10.18
N SER A 63 -11.22 -3.28 10.78
CA SER A 63 -10.39 -4.17 11.59
C SER A 63 -9.85 -5.34 10.77
N ILE A 64 -8.69 -5.84 11.17
CA ILE A 64 -7.94 -6.85 10.44
C ILE A 64 -7.35 -7.92 11.37
N SER A 65 -7.12 -9.10 10.80
CA SER A 65 -6.52 -10.26 11.45
C SER A 65 -5.58 -11.02 10.50
N ASP A 66 -4.99 -12.12 10.98
CA ASP A 66 -4.02 -12.95 10.24
C ASP A 66 -2.82 -12.18 9.68
N ILE A 67 -2.39 -11.12 10.37
CA ILE A 67 -1.32 -10.23 9.92
C ILE A 67 0.02 -10.97 9.87
N ARG A 68 0.62 -11.03 8.69
CA ARG A 68 1.88 -11.74 8.43
C ARG A 68 2.83 -10.90 7.60
N LEU A 69 4.06 -10.74 8.07
CA LEU A 69 5.12 -10.11 7.28
C LEU A 69 5.49 -11.02 6.10
N ILE A 70 5.42 -10.50 4.87
CA ILE A 70 5.77 -11.24 3.65
C ILE A 70 7.11 -10.79 3.05
N GLY A 71 7.61 -9.61 3.39
CA GLY A 71 8.95 -9.18 2.99
C GLY A 71 9.26 -7.72 3.31
N THR A 72 10.50 -7.33 2.99
CA THR A 72 10.98 -5.95 3.09
C THR A 72 11.43 -5.48 1.71
N LEU A 73 11.12 -4.23 1.37
CA LEU A 73 11.56 -3.58 0.13
C LEU A 73 12.26 -2.25 0.44
N GLU A 74 13.18 -1.84 -0.42
CA GLU A 74 13.77 -0.51 -0.42
C GLU A 74 13.14 0.27 -1.57
N SER A 75 12.38 1.32 -1.27
CA SER A 75 11.71 2.16 -2.26
C SER A 75 12.48 3.45 -2.43
N ILE A 76 13.19 3.60 -3.55
CA ILE A 76 13.96 4.81 -3.90
C ILE A 76 13.30 5.42 -5.14
N PHE A 77 12.74 6.62 -5.01
CA PHE A 77 11.92 7.22 -6.05
C PHE A 77 12.02 8.75 -6.05
N THR A 78 11.44 9.38 -7.08
CA THR A 78 11.17 10.81 -7.09
C THR A 78 9.67 11.00 -7.30
N TYR A 79 9.03 11.85 -6.50
CA TYR A 79 7.60 12.15 -6.63
C TYR A 79 7.37 13.65 -6.39
N ALA A 80 6.59 14.30 -7.26
CA ALA A 80 6.38 15.76 -7.21
C ALA A 80 7.72 16.54 -7.17
N GLY A 81 8.71 16.11 -7.96
CA GLY A 81 10.08 16.64 -8.01
C GLY A 81 10.92 16.43 -6.75
N LYS A 82 10.45 15.65 -5.76
CA LYS A 82 11.15 15.43 -4.48
C LYS A 82 11.68 13.99 -4.39
N PRO A 83 12.98 13.79 -4.08
CA PRO A 83 13.50 12.46 -3.85
C PRO A 83 12.92 11.84 -2.57
N GLY A 84 12.48 10.60 -2.66
CA GLY A 84 12.00 9.77 -1.56
C GLY A 84 12.86 8.53 -1.39
N HIS A 85 13.04 8.10 -0.14
CA HIS A 85 13.66 6.82 0.20
C HIS A 85 12.92 6.22 1.39
N GLU A 86 12.28 5.07 1.17
CA GLU A 86 11.52 4.35 2.18
C GLU A 86 12.07 2.93 2.39
N ILE A 87 12.10 2.46 3.63
CA ILE A 87 12.26 1.05 3.97
C ILE A 87 10.86 0.51 4.28
N VAL A 88 10.38 -0.38 3.42
CA VAL A 88 8.97 -0.79 3.40
C VAL A 88 8.84 -2.21 3.94
N GLN A 89 8.16 -2.37 5.07
CA GLN A 89 7.69 -3.68 5.55
C GLN A 89 6.37 -4.01 4.85
N VAL A 90 6.29 -5.14 4.18
CA VAL A 90 5.08 -5.56 3.44
C VAL A 90 4.41 -6.69 4.22
N TYR A 91 3.14 -6.49 4.54
CA TYR A 91 2.30 -7.41 5.27
C TYR A 91 1.17 -7.95 4.39
N ASP A 92 0.73 -9.15 4.70
CA ASP A 92 -0.50 -9.78 4.23
C ASP A 92 -1.46 -9.89 5.41
N ALA A 93 -2.74 -9.59 5.22
CA ALA A 93 -3.76 -9.63 6.26
C ALA A 93 -5.16 -9.88 5.68
N ARG A 94 -6.12 -10.10 6.58
CA ARG A 94 -7.54 -10.23 6.22
C ARG A 94 -8.36 -9.18 6.94
N PHE A 95 -9.41 -8.69 6.27
CA PHE A 95 -10.47 -7.95 6.94
C PHE A 95 -11.28 -8.92 7.80
N ASP A 96 -11.64 -8.51 9.01
CA ASP A 96 -12.51 -9.34 9.87
C ASP A 96 -13.94 -9.42 9.33
N ASP A 97 -14.38 -8.35 8.66
CA ASP A 97 -15.68 -8.26 8.01
C ASP A 97 -15.60 -8.83 6.58
N ALA A 98 -16.23 -10.00 6.38
CA ALA A 98 -16.26 -10.67 5.09
C ALA A 98 -17.02 -9.89 4.01
N GLU A 99 -17.98 -9.02 4.38
CA GLU A 99 -18.76 -8.24 3.41
C GLU A 99 -17.90 -7.20 2.67
N VAL A 100 -16.75 -6.83 3.22
CA VAL A 100 -15.76 -5.95 2.58
C VAL A 100 -15.28 -6.49 1.24
N TYR A 101 -15.18 -7.81 1.11
CA TYR A 101 -14.67 -8.45 -0.11
C TYR A 101 -15.67 -8.47 -1.28
N GLU A 102 -16.97 -8.27 -0.99
CA GLU A 102 -18.02 -8.16 -2.01
C GLU A 102 -18.16 -6.73 -2.53
N GLN A 103 -17.54 -5.75 -1.86
CA GLN A 103 -17.59 -4.35 -2.29
C GLN A 103 -16.67 -4.12 -3.49
N PRO A 104 -17.13 -3.39 -4.53
CA PRO A 104 -16.31 -3.12 -5.72
C PRO A 104 -15.12 -2.20 -5.43
N TRP A 105 -15.26 -1.32 -4.42
CA TRP A 105 -14.20 -0.47 -3.87
C TRP A 105 -14.51 -0.13 -2.41
N LEU A 106 -13.51 0.37 -1.69
CA LEU A 106 -13.64 0.97 -0.37
C LEU A 106 -13.30 2.45 -0.48
N ASP A 107 -14.12 3.29 0.15
CA ASP A 107 -13.79 4.70 0.34
C ASP A 107 -12.84 4.82 1.55
N GLY A 108 -11.80 5.62 1.41
CA GLY A 108 -10.82 5.87 2.45
C GLY A 108 -10.35 7.32 2.51
N HIS A 109 -9.49 7.63 3.47
CA HIS A 109 -8.92 8.96 3.65
C HIS A 109 -7.41 8.87 3.84
N GLU A 110 -6.68 9.69 3.09
CA GLU A 110 -5.24 9.91 3.30
C GLU A 110 -5.00 10.56 4.67
N SER A 111 -3.74 10.59 5.13
CA SER A 111 -3.40 11.19 6.43
C SER A 111 -3.74 12.69 6.57
N ASP A 112 -3.91 13.41 5.45
CA ASP A 112 -4.35 14.82 5.42
C ASP A 112 -5.88 14.97 5.33
N GLY A 113 -6.61 13.86 5.32
CA GLY A 113 -8.06 13.80 5.19
C GLY A 113 -8.58 13.82 3.74
N ALA A 114 -7.70 13.85 2.73
CA ALA A 114 -8.13 13.78 1.34
C ALA A 114 -8.79 12.41 1.06
N PRO A 115 -9.99 12.38 0.46
CA PRO A 115 -10.66 11.12 0.17
C PRO A 115 -9.99 10.40 -0.99
N PHE A 116 -9.90 9.08 -0.90
CA PHE A 116 -9.45 8.21 -1.98
C PHE A 116 -10.35 6.98 -2.12
N ARG A 117 -10.18 6.24 -3.21
CA ARG A 117 -10.86 4.97 -3.44
C ARG A 117 -9.86 3.85 -3.63
N ALA A 118 -9.97 2.83 -2.79
CA ALA A 118 -9.24 1.59 -2.93
C ALA A 118 -10.08 0.58 -3.69
N ALA A 119 -9.58 0.05 -4.80
CA ALA A 119 -10.31 -0.90 -5.64
C ALA A 119 -9.54 -2.22 -5.80
N TRP A 120 -10.29 -3.29 -6.11
CA TRP A 120 -9.71 -4.62 -6.33
C TRP A 120 -9.17 -4.76 -7.75
N HIS A 121 -7.85 -4.84 -7.89
CA HIS A 121 -7.16 -4.95 -9.18
C HIS A 121 -6.43 -6.28 -9.35
N SER A 122 -6.56 -6.88 -10.54
CA SER A 122 -5.81 -8.09 -10.91
C SER A 122 -4.39 -7.76 -11.38
N SER A 123 -3.53 -8.76 -11.49
CA SER A 123 -2.18 -8.63 -12.03
C SER A 123 -2.12 -7.94 -13.41
N ALA A 124 -3.17 -8.05 -14.22
CA ALA A 124 -3.25 -7.41 -15.55
C ALA A 124 -3.37 -5.87 -15.50
N SER A 125 -3.77 -5.29 -14.36
CA SER A 125 -3.86 -3.83 -14.19
C SER A 125 -2.49 -3.18 -13.99
N PHE A 126 -1.50 -3.95 -13.55
CA PHE A 126 -0.16 -3.46 -13.22
C PHE A 126 0.75 -3.60 -14.44
N THR A 127 1.03 -2.47 -15.09
CA THR A 127 1.84 -2.41 -16.31
C THR A 127 2.99 -1.43 -16.12
N PRO A 128 3.99 -1.38 -17.01
CA PRO A 128 5.02 -0.35 -16.96
C PRO A 128 4.47 1.08 -17.03
N ALA A 129 3.33 1.29 -17.69
CA ALA A 129 2.64 2.59 -17.77
C ALA A 129 1.75 2.87 -16.55
N SER A 130 1.43 1.84 -15.77
CA SER A 130 0.57 1.89 -14.59
C SER A 130 1.09 0.99 -13.47
N PRO A 131 2.29 1.29 -12.91
CA PRO A 131 2.99 0.33 -12.07
C PRO A 131 2.37 0.20 -10.68
N LEU A 132 2.51 -1.00 -10.12
CA LEU A 132 2.33 -1.27 -8.70
C LEU A 132 3.60 -0.86 -7.97
N VAL A 133 3.46 0.06 -7.01
CA VAL A 133 4.59 0.60 -6.22
C VAL A 133 4.53 0.12 -4.77
N PRO A 134 5.69 -0.02 -4.08
CA PRO A 134 7.04 0.27 -4.56
C PRO A 134 7.59 -0.75 -5.57
N GLU A 135 8.69 -0.40 -6.24
CA GLU A 135 9.42 -1.32 -7.11
C GLU A 135 9.72 -2.65 -6.39
N GLY A 136 9.59 -3.77 -7.10
CA GLY A 136 9.77 -5.10 -6.55
C GLY A 136 8.56 -5.66 -5.79
N LEU A 137 7.52 -4.85 -5.50
CA LEU A 137 6.31 -5.33 -4.84
C LEU A 137 5.62 -6.41 -5.67
N TYR A 138 5.43 -6.19 -6.97
CA TYR A 138 4.79 -7.17 -7.85
C TYR A 138 5.47 -8.55 -7.79
N ASP A 139 6.80 -8.59 -7.85
CA ASP A 139 7.57 -9.84 -7.76
C ASP A 139 7.50 -10.48 -6.37
N LEU A 140 7.46 -9.66 -5.31
CA LEU A 140 7.26 -10.14 -3.95
C LEU A 140 5.91 -10.85 -3.81
N LEU A 141 4.83 -10.26 -4.36
CA LEU A 141 3.49 -10.83 -4.30
C LEU A 141 3.37 -12.12 -5.12
N LYS A 142 4.01 -12.19 -6.29
CA LYS A 142 4.10 -13.44 -7.06
C LYS A 142 4.81 -14.56 -6.28
N ARG A 143 5.93 -14.26 -5.63
CA ARG A 143 6.65 -15.25 -4.79
C ARG A 143 5.83 -15.71 -3.59
N ALA A 144 5.03 -14.80 -3.03
CA ALA A 144 4.13 -15.09 -1.91
C ALA A 144 2.81 -15.78 -2.34
N MET A 145 2.58 -15.96 -3.66
CA MET A 145 1.34 -16.50 -4.24
C MET A 145 0.09 -15.69 -3.89
N LEU A 146 0.23 -14.36 -3.81
CA LEU A 146 -0.86 -13.42 -3.52
C LEU A 146 -1.39 -12.72 -4.79
N LEU A 147 -0.81 -13.02 -5.96
CA LEU A 147 -1.10 -12.41 -7.26
C LEU A 147 -0.88 -13.37 -8.43
#